data_AF-A0A0N1H3B5-F1
#
_entry.id   AF-A0A0N1H3B5-F1
#
_cell.length_a   1.000
_cell.length_b   1.000
_cell.length_c   1.000
_cell.angle_alpha   90.00
_cell.angle_beta   90.00
_cell.angle_gamma   90.00
#
_symmetry.space_group_name_H-M   'P 1'
#
loop_
_entity.id
_entity.type
_entity.pdbx_description
1 polymer ?
#
loop_
_entity_poly.entity_id
_entity_poly.type
_entity_poly.pdbx_seq_one_letter_code
_entity_poly.pdbx_strand_id
1 'polypeptide(L)'
;MVATYGWDRWLSLVLAIAVSLSTLSSSAASAAVLSASASDRSTAEQEPIVHPSFRAMIVGDSMSQGKDGQYTWRYRFWQYLRSSVSVVTPQFVGPFNGTFLDDHNPNTVFHMKGKYAAGVDPEFLAGSCAHASAWGRPLSWSELTIAGWVKVHQPDWVLLMMGFNDLSWMGAAADELMEHFENDCPAPELAKSVTREHLVNVTEQYNRRLIGNITRIEHKGEPSSMIKLVHLNRVYGCQPDYCPDGWDGLHPNEDGEWDIARAFSIAMVEMGLTEKAIGNCLID
;
A
#
# COMPACT_ATOMS: atom_id res chain seq x y z
N MET A 1 -20.09 -2.92 18.00
CA MET A 1 -19.34 -3.55 19.10
C MET A 1 -18.02 -4.03 18.54
N VAL A 2 -16.96 -3.22 18.65
CA VAL A 2 -15.61 -3.63 18.27
C VAL A 2 -15.04 -4.35 19.47
N ALA A 3 -14.84 -5.66 19.36
CA ALA A 3 -14.37 -6.48 20.46
C ALA A 3 -12.88 -6.20 20.73
N THR A 4 -12.59 -5.68 21.91
CA THR A 4 -11.24 -5.56 22.46
C THR A 4 -10.80 -6.92 23.01
N TYR A 5 -10.36 -7.83 22.14
CA TYR A 5 -9.65 -9.05 22.54
C TYR A 5 -8.13 -8.79 22.46
N GLY A 6 -7.34 -9.20 23.45
CA GLY A 6 -5.90 -8.94 23.50
C GLY A 6 -5.19 -9.33 22.19
N TRP A 7 -4.67 -8.32 21.49
CA TRP A 7 -4.15 -8.40 20.12
C TRP A 7 -2.64 -8.64 20.05
N ASP A 8 -1.99 -9.03 21.16
CA ASP A 8 -0.53 -9.07 21.22
C ASP A 8 0.04 -10.17 20.31
N ARG A 9 0.63 -9.71 19.20
CA ARG A 9 1.59 -10.37 18.30
C ARG A 9 0.96 -11.22 17.19
N TRP A 10 0.70 -10.55 16.07
CA TRP A 10 0.15 -11.15 14.87
C TRP A 10 0.76 -10.55 13.60
N LEU A 11 1.46 -11.43 12.89
CA LEU A 11 1.61 -11.48 11.43
C LEU A 11 2.83 -10.83 10.78
N SER A 12 3.27 -11.56 9.76
CA SER A 12 4.09 -11.10 8.64
C SER A 12 3.15 -10.94 7.44
N LEU A 13 2.25 -9.96 7.50
CA LEU A 13 1.23 -9.61 6.49
C LEU A 13 1.55 -8.22 5.91
N VAL A 14 1.17 -7.81 4.70
CA VAL A 14 0.35 -8.33 3.60
C VAL A 14 0.89 -7.70 2.29
N LEU A 15 0.52 -8.27 1.14
CA LEU A 15 0.57 -7.70 -0.21
C LEU A 15 0.85 -6.21 -0.24
N ALA A 16 2.06 -5.86 -0.66
CA ALA A 16 2.40 -4.50 -1.03
C ALA A 16 2.90 -4.48 -2.47
N ILE A 17 2.30 -3.61 -3.28
CA ILE A 17 2.65 -3.46 -4.69
C ILE A 17 2.79 -1.97 -4.98
N ALA A 18 3.82 -1.61 -5.75
CA ALA A 18 3.92 -0.30 -6.38
C ALA A 18 3.52 -0.43 -7.86
N VAL A 19 2.59 0.42 -8.30
CA VAL A 19 2.14 0.48 -9.69
C VAL A 19 2.47 1.84 -10.29
N SER A 20 3.18 1.89 -11.41
CA SER A 20 3.37 3.10 -12.22
C SER A 20 2.34 3.12 -13.36
N LEU A 21 1.66 4.25 -13.53
CA LEU A 21 0.61 4.45 -14.54
C LEU A 21 1.08 5.29 -15.74
N SER A 22 2.38 5.61 -15.81
CA SER A 22 2.94 6.46 -16.87
C SER A 22 3.04 5.74 -18.21
N THR A 23 1.97 5.86 -19.01
CA THR A 23 1.82 5.74 -20.49
C THR A 23 0.43 5.23 -20.90
N LEU A 24 -0.49 5.00 -19.97
CA LEU A 24 -1.85 4.54 -20.30
C LEU A 24 -2.74 5.72 -20.73
N SER A 25 -3.27 5.67 -21.95
CA SER A 25 -4.38 6.54 -22.34
C SER A 25 -5.58 6.28 -21.42
N SER A 26 -6.40 7.31 -21.20
CA SER A 26 -7.45 7.46 -20.18
C SER A 26 -8.59 6.42 -20.16
N SER A 27 -8.45 5.31 -20.89
CA SER A 27 -9.40 4.18 -20.93
C SER A 27 -8.84 2.84 -20.42
N ALA A 28 -7.58 2.77 -19.97
CA ALA A 28 -6.95 1.49 -19.58
C ALA A 28 -6.50 1.39 -18.10
N ALA A 29 -6.57 2.47 -17.31
CA ALA A 29 -6.07 2.50 -15.93
C ALA A 29 -6.86 1.61 -14.94
N SER A 30 -8.14 1.35 -15.21
CA SER A 30 -8.96 0.45 -14.39
C SER A 30 -8.71 -1.04 -14.67
N ALA A 31 -8.20 -1.36 -15.87
CA ALA A 31 -7.84 -2.73 -16.26
C ALA A 31 -6.40 -3.07 -15.88
N ALA A 32 -5.45 -2.13 -15.87
CA ALA A 32 -4.07 -2.43 -15.46
C ALA A 32 -3.94 -2.86 -13.97
N VAL A 33 -4.86 -2.43 -13.11
CA VAL A 33 -4.92 -2.83 -11.69
C VAL A 33 -5.61 -4.20 -11.52
N LEU A 34 -6.35 -4.71 -12.52
CA LEU A 34 -7.27 -5.86 -12.39
C LEU A 34 -7.29 -6.87 -13.54
N SER A 35 -6.54 -6.67 -14.63
CA SER A 35 -6.37 -7.63 -15.72
C SER A 35 -5.07 -7.37 -16.46
N ALA A 36 -4.07 -8.21 -16.19
CA ALA A 36 -2.87 -8.28 -17.01
C ALA A 36 -3.20 -8.97 -18.34
N SER A 37 -3.72 -8.21 -19.32
CA SER A 37 -3.73 -8.64 -20.72
C SER A 37 -3.43 -7.49 -21.69
N ALA A 38 -2.20 -7.55 -22.22
CA ALA A 38 -1.69 -7.17 -23.54
C ALA A 38 -2.25 -5.93 -24.27
N SER A 39 -1.34 -5.03 -24.63
CA SER A 39 -1.25 -4.53 -26.00
C SER A 39 0.18 -4.13 -26.37
N ASP A 40 0.54 -4.55 -27.58
CA ASP A 40 1.80 -4.47 -28.32
C ASP A 40 2.32 -3.02 -28.56
N ARG A 41 3.59 -2.73 -28.23
CA ARG A 41 4.66 -2.31 -29.20
C ARG A 41 5.91 -1.65 -28.61
N SER A 42 7.01 -1.98 -29.29
CA SER A 42 8.23 -1.20 -29.61
C SER A 42 9.28 -0.95 -28.52
N THR A 43 10.41 -1.65 -28.68
CA THR A 43 11.71 -1.40 -28.06
C THR A 43 12.29 -0.05 -28.51
N ALA A 44 12.16 0.96 -27.66
CA ALA A 44 13.01 2.15 -27.69
C ALA A 44 13.72 2.24 -26.34
N GLU A 45 15.02 2.52 -26.37
CA GLU A 45 15.87 2.74 -25.20
C GLU A 45 15.26 3.88 -24.36
N GLN A 46 14.85 3.56 -23.12
CA GLN A 46 14.03 4.43 -22.28
C GLN A 46 14.91 5.54 -21.68
N GLU A 47 14.78 6.76 -22.18
CA GLU A 47 15.26 7.97 -21.51
C GLU A 47 14.68 8.02 -20.07
N PRO A 48 15.45 8.50 -19.07
CA PRO A 48 14.97 8.56 -17.69
C PRO A 48 13.69 9.40 -17.61
N ILE A 49 12.63 8.83 -17.04
CA ILE A 49 11.33 9.48 -16.92
C ILE A 49 11.46 10.64 -15.93
N VAL A 50 11.64 11.86 -16.43
CA VAL A 50 11.55 13.08 -15.62
C VAL A 50 10.08 13.38 -15.40
N HIS A 51 9.53 12.91 -14.28
CA HIS A 51 8.16 13.27 -13.89
C HIS A 51 8.13 14.75 -13.45
N PRO A 52 7.40 15.65 -14.13
CA PRO A 52 7.31 17.07 -13.76
C PRO A 52 6.62 17.28 -12.41
N SER A 53 5.95 16.25 -11.88
CA SER A 53 5.35 16.18 -10.55
C SER A 53 5.30 14.72 -10.10
N PHE A 54 5.50 14.44 -8.82
CA PHE A 54 5.28 13.11 -8.25
C PHE A 54 3.87 13.04 -7.66
N ARG A 55 2.97 12.23 -8.23
CA ARG A 55 1.61 12.01 -7.69
C ARG A 55 1.39 10.56 -7.34
N ALA A 56 1.20 10.25 -6.06
CA ALA A 56 0.93 8.89 -5.60
C ALA A 56 -0.40 8.78 -4.86
N MET A 57 -1.14 7.71 -5.11
CA MET A 57 -2.30 7.32 -4.32
C MET A 57 -1.92 6.14 -3.43
N ILE A 58 -2.04 6.34 -2.12
CA ILE A 58 -1.74 5.31 -1.12
C ILE A 58 -3.04 4.58 -0.76
N VAL A 59 -3.16 3.34 -1.21
CA VAL A 59 -4.32 2.47 -1.02
C VAL A 59 -4.01 1.49 0.10
N GLY A 60 -4.83 1.44 1.14
CA GLY A 60 -4.54 0.54 2.24
C GLY A 60 -5.63 0.36 3.28
N ASP A 61 -5.27 -0.30 4.37
CA ASP A 61 -6.12 -0.50 5.54
C ASP A 61 -5.66 0.34 6.75
N SER A 62 -5.78 -0.19 7.96
CA SER A 62 -5.39 0.47 9.21
C SER A 62 -3.89 0.78 9.27
N MET A 63 -3.03 -0.08 8.72
CA MET A 63 -1.58 0.13 8.73
C MET A 63 -1.18 1.34 7.88
N SER A 64 -1.94 1.63 6.82
CA SER A 64 -1.74 2.82 5.98
C SER A 64 -2.48 4.05 6.48
N GLN A 65 -3.69 3.89 7.02
CA GLN A 65 -4.41 5.01 7.61
C GLN A 65 -3.66 5.59 8.82
N GLY A 66 -3.09 4.73 9.67
CA GLY A 66 -2.46 5.13 10.92
C GLY A 66 -3.47 5.68 11.94
N LYS A 67 -3.01 5.86 13.18
CA LYS A 67 -3.82 6.30 14.32
C LYS A 67 -3.56 7.78 14.63
N ASP A 68 -4.53 8.41 15.29
CA ASP A 68 -4.42 9.75 15.85
C ASP A 68 -3.10 9.94 16.62
N GLY A 69 -2.41 11.03 16.33
CA GLY A 69 -1.13 11.39 16.92
C GLY A 69 0.10 10.70 16.32
N GLN A 70 -0.05 9.79 15.35
CA GLN A 70 1.08 9.16 14.67
C GLN A 70 1.62 9.99 13.50
N TYR A 71 2.88 9.79 13.14
CA TYR A 71 3.46 10.38 11.94
C TYR A 71 2.95 9.67 10.69
N THR A 72 2.76 8.35 10.76
CA THR A 72 2.42 7.42 9.67
C THR A 72 3.56 7.20 8.68
N TRP A 73 3.65 5.99 8.12
CA TRP A 73 4.63 5.69 7.08
C TRP A 73 4.46 6.57 5.84
N ARG A 74 3.25 7.08 5.60
CA ARG A 74 2.97 8.03 4.51
C ARG A 74 3.83 9.28 4.67
N TYR A 75 3.85 9.87 5.86
CA TYR A 75 4.73 11.01 6.12
C TYR A 75 6.21 10.63 5.98
N ARG A 76 6.64 9.48 6.51
CA ARG A 76 8.03 9.01 6.38
C ARG A 76 8.46 8.83 4.93
N PHE A 77 7.57 8.29 4.11
CA PHE A 77 7.76 8.14 2.68
C PHE A 77 7.82 9.50 1.96
N TRP A 78 6.96 10.45 2.33
CA TRP A 78 7.06 11.82 1.84
C TRP A 78 8.41 12.47 2.20
N GLN A 79 8.90 12.28 3.43
CA GLN A 79 10.22 12.78 3.85
C GLN A 79 11.33 12.22 2.96
N TYR A 80 11.31 10.91 2.70
CA TYR A 80 12.26 10.27 1.78
C TYR A 80 12.20 10.86 0.37
N LEU A 81 11.00 11.02 -0.19
CA LEU A 81 10.84 11.58 -1.55
C LEU A 81 11.32 13.04 -1.63
N ARG A 82 11.13 13.82 -0.57
CA ARG A 82 11.64 15.19 -0.45
C ARG A 82 13.16 15.23 -0.38
N SER A 83 13.79 14.30 0.34
CA SER A 83 15.25 14.27 0.50
C SER A 83 15.99 13.68 -0.71
N SER A 84 15.45 12.61 -1.30
CA SER A 84 16.25 11.71 -2.15
C SER A 84 15.90 11.78 -3.63
N VAL A 85 14.66 12.12 -3.98
CA VAL A 85 14.13 11.90 -5.34
C VAL A 85 13.80 13.20 -6.06
N SER A 86 13.29 14.21 -5.37
CA SER A 86 12.53 15.26 -6.06
C SER A 86 13.18 16.64 -6.06
N VAL A 87 13.12 17.31 -7.22
CA VAL A 87 13.21 18.78 -7.34
C VAL A 87 11.85 19.43 -7.03
N VAL A 88 10.78 18.63 -6.99
CA VAL A 88 9.37 19.04 -6.91
C VAL A 88 8.69 18.41 -5.70
N THR A 89 7.82 19.14 -4.99
CA THR A 89 7.13 18.59 -3.81
C THR A 89 6.24 17.38 -4.18
N PRO A 90 6.42 16.20 -3.57
CA PRO A 90 5.55 15.05 -3.80
C PRO A 90 4.13 15.34 -3.37
N GLN A 91 3.15 14.94 -4.19
CA GLN A 91 1.73 15.07 -3.90
C GLN A 91 1.14 13.69 -3.67
N PHE A 92 0.54 13.48 -2.49
CA PHE A 92 -0.31 12.31 -2.29
C PHE A 92 -1.76 12.69 -2.54
N VAL A 93 -2.47 11.80 -3.21
CA VAL A 93 -3.84 12.01 -3.68
C VAL A 93 -4.74 10.88 -3.20
N GLY A 94 -6.03 11.18 -3.05
CA GLY A 94 -7.03 10.22 -2.65
C GLY A 94 -8.27 10.90 -2.09
N PRO A 95 -9.31 10.10 -1.76
CA PRO A 95 -10.59 10.59 -1.27
C PRO A 95 -10.55 11.09 0.18
N PHE A 96 -9.53 10.71 0.95
CA PHE A 96 -9.49 10.93 2.40
C PHE A 96 -8.27 11.73 2.83
N ASN A 97 -8.42 12.38 3.99
CA ASN A 97 -7.35 13.05 4.73
C ASN A 97 -7.45 12.63 6.21
N GLY A 98 -6.36 12.78 6.95
CA GLY A 98 -6.30 12.51 8.39
C GLY A 98 -5.84 11.10 8.73
N THR A 99 -6.06 10.74 10.00
CA THR A 99 -5.74 9.43 10.59
C THR A 99 -6.96 8.87 11.33
N PHE A 100 -6.84 7.65 11.84
CA PHE A 100 -7.91 6.99 12.59
C PHE A 100 -8.06 7.59 13.99
N LEU A 101 -9.27 8.08 14.28
CA LEU A 101 -9.72 8.45 15.62
C LEU A 101 -11.08 7.81 15.86
N ASP A 102 -11.16 6.89 16.82
CA ASP A 102 -12.44 6.40 17.32
C ASP A 102 -13.13 7.53 18.09
N ASP A 103 -14.01 8.26 17.40
CA ASP A 103 -14.83 9.33 17.97
C ASP A 103 -16.13 8.78 18.59
N HIS A 104 -16.25 7.46 18.71
CA HIS A 104 -17.41 6.72 19.21
C HIS A 104 -18.74 7.10 18.53
N ASN A 105 -18.69 7.69 17.33
CA ASN A 105 -19.87 8.04 16.57
C ASN A 105 -20.33 6.84 15.73
N PRO A 106 -21.51 6.26 16.02
CA PRO A 106 -21.99 5.06 15.33
C PRO A 106 -22.34 5.30 13.85
N ASN A 107 -22.43 6.55 13.41
CA ASN A 107 -22.72 6.92 12.02
C ASN A 107 -21.46 7.17 11.18
N THR A 108 -20.27 7.14 11.78
CA THR A 108 -19.02 7.33 11.05
C THR A 108 -18.69 6.05 10.27
N VAL A 109 -18.76 6.10 8.94
CA VAL A 109 -18.40 4.97 8.07
C VAL A 109 -16.89 4.73 8.08
N PHE A 110 -16.11 5.80 7.90
CA PHE A 110 -14.65 5.78 8.01
C PHE A 110 -14.18 6.86 8.98
N HIS A 111 -13.43 6.45 9.99
CA HIS A 111 -12.91 7.35 11.02
C HIS A 111 -11.70 8.13 10.50
N MET A 112 -11.92 9.35 9.98
CA MET A 112 -10.89 10.18 9.32
C MET A 112 -10.49 11.43 10.11
N LYS A 113 -10.99 11.59 11.34
CA LYS A 113 -10.85 12.82 12.13
C LYS A 113 -9.58 12.87 12.98
N GLY A 114 -8.77 11.83 12.95
CA GLY A 114 -7.49 11.82 13.64
C GLY A 114 -6.52 12.81 13.02
N LYS A 115 -5.66 13.36 13.86
CA LYS A 115 -4.57 14.24 13.51
C LYS A 115 -3.28 13.45 13.35
N TYR A 116 -2.37 14.02 12.59
CA TYR A 116 -0.98 13.56 12.58
C TYR A 116 -0.24 14.04 13.84
N ALA A 117 0.93 13.44 14.10
CA ALA A 117 1.86 13.89 15.14
C ALA A 117 2.20 15.38 14.99
N ALA A 118 2.43 16.06 16.12
CA ALA A 118 2.71 17.49 16.15
C ALA A 118 3.98 17.90 15.38
N GLY A 119 4.93 16.98 15.19
CA GLY A 119 6.17 17.22 14.45
C GLY A 119 6.06 17.02 12.93
N VAL A 120 4.87 16.74 12.39
CA VAL A 120 4.68 16.61 10.94
C VAL A 120 4.82 17.97 10.25
N ASP A 121 5.52 17.97 9.12
CA ASP A 121 5.78 19.18 8.34
C ASP A 121 4.47 19.81 7.81
N PRO A 122 4.25 21.12 7.99
CA PRO A 122 3.06 21.81 7.46
C PRO A 122 2.90 21.68 5.94
N GLU A 123 3.97 21.55 5.16
CA GLU A 123 3.90 21.34 3.70
C GLU A 123 3.20 20.02 3.37
N PHE A 124 3.49 18.95 4.12
CA PHE A 124 2.81 17.67 3.98
C PHE A 124 1.32 17.80 4.31
N LEU A 125 0.98 18.48 5.42
CA LEU A 125 -0.41 18.67 5.84
C LEU A 125 -1.22 19.51 4.86
N ALA A 126 -0.60 20.49 4.20
CA ALA A 126 -1.27 21.42 3.31
C ALA A 126 -1.66 20.83 1.94
N GLY A 127 -0.95 19.79 1.47
CA GLY A 127 -1.18 19.28 0.11
C GLY A 127 -0.69 17.88 -0.21
N SER A 128 -0.11 17.15 0.74
CA SER A 128 0.49 15.84 0.49
C SER A 128 0.07 14.76 1.49
N CYS A 129 -1.00 14.98 2.25
CA CYS A 129 -1.48 14.05 3.26
C CYS A 129 -2.73 13.24 2.84
N ALA A 130 -3.22 13.46 1.61
CA ALA A 130 -4.38 12.74 1.09
C ALA A 130 -4.04 11.29 0.74
N HIS A 131 -5.02 10.39 0.89
CA HIS A 131 -4.83 8.95 0.71
C HIS A 131 -6.16 8.22 0.46
N ALA A 132 -6.05 6.93 0.17
CA ALA A 132 -7.15 5.99 -0.11
C ALA A 132 -7.10 4.79 0.86
N SER A 133 -6.89 5.05 2.15
CA SER A 133 -6.74 4.01 3.18
C SER A 133 -7.76 4.13 4.30
N ALA A 134 -8.32 3.01 4.78
CA ALA A 134 -9.32 3.02 5.84
C ALA A 134 -9.22 1.79 6.77
N TRP A 135 -9.26 2.02 8.07
CA TRP A 135 -9.16 1.00 9.12
C TRP A 135 -10.25 -0.05 8.96
N GLY A 136 -9.86 -1.33 9.02
CA GLY A 136 -10.77 -2.47 8.92
C GLY A 136 -11.32 -2.73 7.52
N ARG A 137 -10.94 -1.95 6.50
CA ARG A 137 -11.41 -2.15 5.12
C ARG A 137 -10.73 -3.36 4.48
N PRO A 138 -11.49 -4.37 4.02
CA PRO A 138 -10.94 -5.48 3.26
C PRO A 138 -10.73 -5.11 1.80
N LEU A 139 -9.78 -5.76 1.14
CA LEU A 139 -9.52 -5.61 -0.29
C LEU A 139 -10.73 -6.05 -1.12
N SER A 140 -11.43 -7.11 -0.72
CA SER A 140 -12.60 -7.66 -1.43
C SER A 140 -13.78 -6.69 -1.57
N TRP A 141 -13.78 -5.56 -0.87
CA TRP A 141 -14.77 -4.49 -1.01
C TRP A 141 -14.28 -3.33 -1.89
N SER A 142 -13.14 -3.50 -2.57
CA SER A 142 -12.33 -2.37 -3.00
C SER A 142 -12.19 -2.17 -4.50
N GLU A 143 -12.45 -3.16 -5.35
CA GLU A 143 -12.10 -3.08 -6.78
C GLU A 143 -12.78 -1.91 -7.51
N LEU A 144 -14.12 -1.91 -7.58
CA LEU A 144 -14.88 -0.81 -8.20
C LEU A 144 -14.58 0.56 -7.55
N THR A 145 -14.24 0.55 -6.26
CA THR A 145 -13.93 1.75 -5.50
C THR A 145 -12.55 2.32 -5.86
N ILE A 146 -11.52 1.48 -5.94
CA ILE A 146 -10.16 1.86 -6.30
C ILE A 146 -10.11 2.35 -7.75
N ALA A 147 -10.75 1.63 -8.68
CA ALA A 147 -10.85 2.05 -10.08
C ALA A 147 -11.52 3.44 -10.20
N GLY A 148 -12.59 3.67 -9.43
CA GLY A 148 -13.22 4.99 -9.32
C GLY A 148 -12.28 6.07 -8.79
N TRP A 149 -11.52 5.78 -7.74
CA TRP A 149 -10.55 6.73 -7.17
C TRP A 149 -9.38 7.03 -8.10
N VAL A 150 -8.82 6.03 -8.80
CA VAL A 150 -7.80 6.26 -9.84
C VAL A 150 -8.34 7.21 -10.90
N LYS A 151 -9.57 6.97 -11.37
CA LYS A 151 -10.23 7.82 -12.37
C LYS A 151 -10.41 9.27 -11.89
N VAL A 152 -10.80 9.47 -10.63
CA VAL A 152 -11.05 10.81 -10.06
C VAL A 152 -9.75 11.55 -9.72
N HIS A 153 -8.79 10.86 -9.10
CA HIS A 153 -7.60 11.50 -8.52
C HIS A 153 -6.38 11.49 -9.44
N GLN A 154 -6.40 10.69 -10.52
CA GLN A 154 -5.35 10.62 -11.54
C GLN A 154 -3.93 10.54 -10.91
N PRO A 155 -3.64 9.50 -10.12
CA PRO A 155 -2.28 9.27 -9.62
C PRO A 155 -1.37 8.77 -10.75
N ASP A 156 -0.07 9.07 -10.65
CA ASP A 156 0.96 8.44 -11.46
C ASP A 156 1.42 7.11 -10.83
N TRP A 157 1.34 7.03 -9.50
CA TRP A 157 1.73 5.85 -8.72
C TRP A 157 0.58 5.36 -7.84
N VAL A 158 0.33 4.06 -7.81
CA VAL A 158 -0.55 3.44 -6.80
C VAL A 158 0.30 2.57 -5.88
N LEU A 159 0.30 2.91 -4.60
CA LEU A 159 0.99 2.16 -3.55
C LEU A 159 -0.07 1.41 -2.75
N LEU A 160 -0.21 0.12 -2.99
CA LEU A 160 -1.27 -0.69 -2.41
C LEU A 160 -0.69 -1.56 -1.30
N MET A 161 -1.27 -1.52 -0.09
CA MET A 161 -0.98 -2.42 1.03
C MET A 161 -2.31 -2.87 1.67
N MET A 162 -2.84 -4.03 1.27
CA MET A 162 -4.17 -4.52 1.67
C MET A 162 -4.24 -6.05 1.69
N GLY A 163 -5.28 -6.61 2.32
CA GLY A 163 -5.59 -8.03 2.34
C GLY A 163 -5.56 -8.65 3.74
N PHE A 164 -5.05 -7.91 4.74
CA PHE A 164 -5.01 -8.37 6.13
C PHE A 164 -6.42 -8.71 6.59
N ASN A 165 -7.32 -7.75 6.41
CA ASN A 165 -8.69 -7.82 6.89
C ASN A 165 -9.48 -8.97 6.26
N ASP A 166 -9.21 -9.27 4.98
CA ASP A 166 -9.81 -10.39 4.26
C ASP A 166 -9.42 -11.72 4.91
N LEU A 167 -8.12 -11.91 5.16
CA LEU A 167 -7.60 -13.15 5.75
C LEU A 167 -7.95 -13.29 7.23
N SER A 168 -7.95 -12.19 7.99
CA SER A 168 -8.15 -12.21 9.44
C SER A 168 -9.63 -12.12 9.85
N TRP A 169 -10.34 -11.10 9.39
CA TRP A 169 -11.68 -10.77 9.87
C TRP A 169 -12.75 -11.37 9.00
N MET A 170 -12.50 -11.45 7.69
CA MET A 170 -13.45 -12.06 6.76
C MET A 170 -13.26 -13.58 6.68
N GLY A 171 -12.07 -14.08 7.04
CA GLY A 171 -11.75 -15.51 7.02
C GLY A 171 -11.61 -16.07 5.61
N ALA A 172 -11.27 -15.22 4.63
CA ALA A 172 -11.08 -15.60 3.25
C ALA A 172 -9.90 -16.57 3.11
N ALA A 173 -10.03 -17.56 2.21
CA ALA A 173 -8.89 -18.35 1.80
C ALA A 173 -7.97 -17.52 0.89
N ALA A 174 -6.67 -17.86 0.87
CA ALA A 174 -5.71 -17.21 -0.02
C ALA A 174 -6.12 -17.31 -1.50
N ASP A 175 -6.60 -18.48 -1.93
CA ASP A 175 -7.02 -18.71 -3.32
C ASP A 175 -8.27 -17.87 -3.67
N GLU A 176 -9.25 -17.74 -2.78
CA GLU A 176 -10.44 -16.90 -2.99
C GLU A 176 -10.07 -15.41 -3.16
N LEU A 177 -9.13 -14.92 -2.35
CA LEU A 177 -8.67 -13.54 -2.44
C LEU A 177 -7.87 -13.28 -3.71
N MET A 178 -7.10 -14.26 -4.18
CA MET A 178 -6.38 -14.16 -5.46
C MET A 178 -7.31 -14.30 -6.67
N GLU A 179 -8.34 -15.14 -6.60
CA GLU A 179 -9.37 -15.23 -7.63
C GLU A 179 -10.18 -13.94 -7.74
N HIS A 180 -10.43 -13.24 -6.63
CA HIS A 180 -11.03 -11.89 -6.62
C HIS A 180 -10.21 -10.94 -7.50
N PHE A 181 -8.90 -10.84 -7.26
CA PHE A 181 -7.97 -10.03 -8.06
C PHE A 181 -7.98 -10.36 -9.56
N GLU A 182 -8.21 -11.62 -9.92
CA GLU A 182 -8.14 -12.08 -11.31
C GLU A 182 -9.49 -11.99 -12.03
N ASN A 183 -10.62 -12.03 -11.31
CA ASN A 183 -11.93 -12.30 -11.91
C ASN A 183 -13.09 -11.43 -11.41
N ASP A 184 -12.86 -10.38 -10.60
CA ASP A 184 -13.92 -9.44 -10.12
C ASP A 184 -15.12 -10.19 -9.47
N CYS A 185 -14.80 -11.20 -8.64
CA CYS A 185 -15.80 -12.03 -7.97
C CYS A 185 -16.34 -11.37 -6.70
N PRO A 186 -17.61 -11.55 -6.30
CA PRO A 186 -18.10 -11.00 -5.04
C PRO A 186 -17.32 -11.54 -3.82
N ALA A 187 -17.15 -10.69 -2.79
CA ALA A 187 -16.44 -11.03 -1.55
C ALA A 187 -16.97 -12.33 -0.90
N PRO A 188 -16.10 -13.19 -0.34
CA PRO A 188 -16.53 -14.39 0.34
C PRO A 188 -17.44 -14.08 1.54
N GLU A 189 -18.39 -14.99 1.81
CA GLU A 189 -19.36 -14.85 2.89
C GLU A 189 -18.65 -14.88 4.25
N LEU A 190 -18.88 -13.83 5.05
CA LEU A 190 -18.29 -13.64 6.37
C LEU A 190 -18.53 -14.83 7.31
N ALA A 191 -17.47 -15.21 8.02
CA ALA A 191 -17.44 -15.88 9.33
C ALA A 191 -16.79 -17.27 9.36
N LYS A 192 -15.48 -17.28 9.64
CA LYS A 192 -14.85 -18.34 10.43
C LYS A 192 -14.00 -17.70 11.52
N SER A 193 -14.05 -18.25 12.73
CA SER A 193 -13.08 -17.92 13.77
C SER A 193 -11.69 -18.32 13.28
N VAL A 194 -10.87 -17.33 12.93
CA VAL A 194 -9.49 -17.57 12.48
C VAL A 194 -8.61 -17.77 13.72
N THR A 195 -7.94 -18.92 13.80
CA THR A 195 -6.96 -19.19 14.87
C THR A 195 -5.60 -18.58 14.54
N ARG A 196 -4.71 -18.53 15.54
CA ARG A 196 -3.29 -18.14 15.41
C ARG A 196 -2.63 -18.72 14.17
N GLU A 197 -2.57 -20.03 14.19
CA GLU A 197 -1.85 -20.88 13.27
C GLU A 197 -2.51 -20.83 11.89
N HIS A 198 -3.85 -20.76 11.87
CA HIS A 198 -4.58 -20.57 10.64
C HIS A 198 -4.19 -19.25 9.97
N LEU A 199 -4.17 -18.13 10.70
CA LEU A 199 -3.86 -16.81 10.16
C LEU A 199 -2.43 -16.73 9.60
N VAL A 200 -1.45 -17.33 10.31
CA VAL A 200 -0.06 -17.45 9.81
C VAL A 200 -0.02 -18.26 8.52
N ASN A 201 -0.66 -19.43 8.50
CA ASN A 201 -0.65 -20.31 7.35
C ASN A 201 -1.34 -19.68 6.11
N VAL A 202 -2.52 -19.07 6.27
CA VAL A 202 -3.22 -18.42 5.15
C VAL A 202 -2.46 -17.20 4.63
N THR A 203 -1.78 -16.48 5.52
CA THR A 203 -0.88 -15.37 5.16
C THR A 203 0.30 -15.85 4.32
N GLU A 204 0.97 -16.91 4.73
CA GLU A 204 2.09 -17.48 3.98
C GLU A 204 1.65 -18.01 2.62
N GLN A 205 0.47 -18.64 2.55
CA GLN A 205 -0.12 -19.08 1.28
C GLN A 205 -0.40 -17.89 0.37
N TYR A 206 -1.05 -16.84 0.89
CA TYR A 206 -1.35 -15.63 0.15
C TYR A 206 -0.09 -14.93 -0.37
N ASN A 207 0.92 -14.72 0.48
CA ASN A 207 2.20 -14.14 0.09
C ASN A 207 2.91 -14.96 -1.00
N ARG A 208 2.92 -16.29 -0.90
CA ARG A 208 3.52 -17.17 -1.93
C ARG A 208 2.81 -17.06 -3.27
N ARG A 209 1.48 -17.05 -3.28
CA ARG A 209 0.68 -16.89 -4.51
C ARG A 209 0.93 -15.55 -5.16
N LEU A 210 0.92 -14.49 -4.37
CA LEU A 210 1.22 -13.15 -4.82
C LEU A 210 2.59 -13.06 -5.50
N ILE A 211 3.64 -13.54 -4.83
CA ILE A 211 4.99 -13.59 -5.38
C ILE A 211 4.97 -14.32 -6.73
N GLY A 212 4.37 -15.51 -6.78
CA GLY A 212 4.26 -16.28 -8.02
C GLY A 212 3.56 -15.52 -9.16
N ASN A 213 2.45 -14.82 -8.85
CA ASN A 213 1.68 -14.06 -9.82
C ASN A 213 2.43 -12.83 -10.34
N ILE A 214 2.99 -12.01 -9.45
CA ILE A 214 3.75 -10.81 -9.83
C ILE A 214 5.03 -11.20 -10.58
N THR A 215 5.78 -12.19 -10.09
CA THR A 215 6.98 -12.68 -10.78
C THR A 215 6.65 -13.23 -12.17
N ARG A 216 5.47 -13.86 -12.37
CA ARG A 216 5.01 -14.27 -13.70
C ARG A 216 4.68 -13.09 -14.61
N ILE A 217 4.12 -12.00 -14.06
CA ILE A 217 3.86 -10.76 -14.81
C ILE A 217 5.21 -10.12 -15.21
N GLU A 218 6.16 -10.02 -14.27
CA GLU A 218 7.50 -9.48 -14.51
C GLU A 218 8.30 -10.29 -15.54
N HIS A 219 8.23 -11.62 -15.52
CA HIS A 219 9.00 -12.49 -16.42
C HIS A 219 8.48 -12.59 -17.85
N LYS A 220 7.23 -12.18 -18.15
CA LYS A 220 6.64 -12.31 -19.49
C LYS A 220 7.25 -11.37 -20.54
N GLY A 221 8.21 -10.51 -20.18
CA GLY A 221 8.94 -9.67 -21.14
C GLY A 221 8.10 -8.57 -21.81
N GLU A 222 6.87 -8.34 -21.35
CA GLU A 222 6.23 -7.02 -21.47
C GLU A 222 7.15 -6.03 -20.76
N PRO A 223 7.35 -4.78 -21.26
CA PRO A 223 8.28 -3.84 -20.64
C PRO A 223 8.03 -3.77 -19.13
N SER A 224 8.93 -4.35 -18.35
CA SER A 224 8.92 -4.31 -16.90
C SER A 224 9.01 -2.85 -16.48
N SER A 225 7.89 -2.21 -16.15
CA SER A 225 7.89 -0.83 -15.66
C SER A 225 6.69 -0.42 -14.84
N MET A 226 5.57 -1.17 -14.88
CA MET A 226 4.33 -0.68 -14.27
C MET A 226 3.93 -1.37 -12.97
N ILE A 227 4.40 -2.56 -12.60
CA ILE A 227 3.99 -3.24 -11.36
C ILE A 227 5.21 -3.89 -10.71
N LYS A 228 5.40 -3.68 -9.40
CA LYS A 228 6.50 -4.23 -8.62
C LYS A 228 6.04 -4.72 -7.27
N LEU A 229 6.51 -5.91 -6.88
CA LEU A 229 6.29 -6.43 -5.54
C LEU A 229 7.13 -5.63 -4.51
N VAL A 230 6.49 -5.24 -3.42
CA VAL A 230 7.15 -4.61 -2.27
C VAL A 230 7.38 -5.68 -1.21
N HIS A 231 8.64 -5.95 -0.90
CA HIS A 231 9.03 -6.97 0.06
C HIS A 231 8.98 -6.46 1.51
N LEU A 232 7.77 -6.19 2.02
CA LEU A 232 7.58 -5.72 3.41
C LEU A 232 8.17 -6.68 4.44
N ASN A 233 8.03 -7.99 4.24
CA ASN A 233 8.54 -9.01 5.15
C ASN A 233 10.07 -9.02 5.31
N ARG A 234 10.81 -8.30 4.46
CA ARG A 234 12.27 -8.14 4.57
C ARG A 234 12.69 -6.99 5.46
N VAL A 235 11.80 -6.05 5.76
CA VAL A 235 12.12 -4.83 6.49
C VAL A 235 11.21 -4.59 7.68
N TYR A 236 9.92 -4.90 7.58
CA TYR A 236 8.97 -4.83 8.68
C TYR A 236 9.09 -6.10 9.53
N GLY A 237 9.81 -5.98 10.63
CA GLY A 237 10.12 -6.99 11.63
C GLY A 237 8.93 -7.43 12.50
N CYS A 238 7.73 -7.50 11.94
CA CYS A 238 6.59 -8.10 12.61
C CYS A 238 6.46 -9.59 12.25
N GLN A 239 6.49 -10.44 13.27
CA GLN A 239 6.37 -11.89 13.19
C GLN A 239 5.39 -12.36 14.27
N PRO A 240 4.81 -13.58 14.16
CA PRO A 240 3.81 -14.06 15.12
C PRO A 240 4.28 -13.99 16.57
N ASP A 241 5.53 -14.33 16.86
CA ASP A 241 6.04 -14.37 18.24
C ASP A 241 6.75 -13.07 18.68
N TYR A 242 7.01 -12.15 17.76
CA TYR A 242 7.82 -10.96 18.01
C TYR A 242 7.53 -9.87 16.97
N CYS A 243 7.12 -8.68 17.43
CA CYS A 243 6.78 -7.56 16.55
C CYS A 243 7.33 -6.24 17.12
N PRO A 244 8.66 -6.03 17.10
CA PRO A 244 9.31 -4.80 17.53
C PRO A 244 8.84 -3.57 16.78
N ASP A 245 8.36 -3.72 15.55
CA ASP A 245 7.99 -2.63 14.67
C ASP A 245 6.50 -2.28 14.76
N GLY A 246 5.74 -3.01 15.59
CA GLY A 246 4.31 -2.79 15.81
C GLY A 246 3.96 -2.59 17.28
N TRP A 247 3.12 -1.61 17.59
CA TRP A 247 2.81 -1.24 18.98
C TRP A 247 1.74 -2.12 19.65
N ASP A 248 0.89 -2.78 18.88
CA ASP A 248 -0.07 -3.80 19.37
C ASP A 248 0.20 -5.18 18.77
N GLY A 249 1.41 -5.38 18.24
CA GLY A 249 1.78 -6.60 17.55
C GLY A 249 1.26 -6.71 16.12
N LEU A 250 0.74 -5.62 15.54
CA LEU A 250 0.41 -5.49 14.13
C LEU A 250 0.70 -4.09 13.58
N HIS A 251 0.14 -3.06 14.20
CA HIS A 251 0.12 -1.71 13.64
C HIS A 251 1.45 -1.00 13.83
N PRO A 252 1.97 -0.28 12.81
CA PRO A 252 3.31 0.30 12.84
C PRO A 252 3.50 1.26 14.01
N ASN A 253 4.61 1.09 14.74
CA ASN A 253 5.17 2.12 15.61
C ASN A 253 6.11 3.04 14.82
N GLU A 254 6.85 3.93 15.49
CA GLU A 254 7.71 4.90 14.80
C GLU A 254 8.78 4.25 13.91
N ASP A 255 9.38 3.14 14.34
CA ASP A 255 10.38 2.41 13.56
C ASP A 255 9.72 1.67 12.38
N GLY A 256 8.61 0.98 12.66
CA GLY A 256 7.84 0.27 11.63
C GLY A 256 7.28 1.19 10.54
N GLU A 257 6.96 2.45 10.87
CA GLU A 257 6.59 3.46 9.88
C GLU A 257 7.73 3.75 8.89
N TRP A 258 8.97 3.78 9.36
CA TRP A 258 10.15 3.94 8.49
C TRP A 258 10.41 2.69 7.66
N ASP A 259 10.23 1.49 8.22
CA ASP A 259 10.46 0.24 7.50
C ASP A 259 9.48 0.07 6.34
N ILE A 260 8.20 0.37 6.55
CA ILE A 260 7.20 0.34 5.47
C ILE A 260 7.55 1.36 4.40
N ALA A 261 7.87 2.59 4.79
CA ALA A 261 8.28 3.64 3.84
C ALA A 261 9.50 3.20 3.02
N ARG A 262 10.52 2.61 3.68
CA ARG A 262 11.73 2.09 3.04
C ARG A 262 11.42 0.98 2.04
N ALA A 263 10.51 0.06 2.38
CA ALA A 263 10.12 -1.02 1.47
C ALA A 263 9.58 -0.48 0.15
N PHE A 264 8.63 0.46 0.22
CA PHE A 264 8.05 1.10 -0.97
C PHE A 264 9.09 1.89 -1.75
N SER A 265 9.95 2.65 -1.07
CA SER A 265 11.05 3.37 -1.71
C SER A 265 11.96 2.47 -2.52
N ILE A 266 12.39 1.32 -1.96
CA ILE A 266 13.24 0.35 -2.67
C ILE A 266 12.54 -0.15 -3.93
N ALA A 267 11.28 -0.59 -3.82
CA ALA A 267 10.53 -1.09 -4.97
C ALA A 267 10.40 -0.04 -6.07
N MET A 268 10.15 1.21 -5.72
CA MET A 268 10.01 2.30 -6.70
C MET A 268 11.33 2.68 -7.35
N VAL A 269 12.45 2.68 -6.61
CA VAL A 269 13.79 2.86 -7.19
C VAL A 269 14.10 1.75 -8.19
N GLU A 270 13.76 0.50 -7.88
CA GLU A 270 13.87 -0.62 -8.81
C GLU A 270 12.97 -0.49 -10.06
N MET A 271 11.87 0.27 -9.96
CA MET A 271 11.00 0.64 -11.09
C MET A 271 11.52 1.86 -11.89
N GLY A 272 12.68 2.42 -11.53
CA GLY A 272 13.29 3.54 -12.24
C GLY A 272 12.93 4.92 -11.67
N LEU A 273 12.38 5.00 -10.46
CA LEU A 273 12.32 6.28 -9.73
C LEU A 273 13.74 6.75 -9.46
N THR A 274 14.24 7.65 -10.31
CA THR A 274 15.61 8.15 -10.20
C THR A 274 15.74 9.06 -8.99
N GLU A 275 16.64 8.69 -8.08
CA GLU A 275 17.17 9.63 -7.10
C GLU A 275 17.71 10.83 -7.87
N LYS A 276 17.51 12.04 -7.33
CA LYS A 276 18.26 13.21 -7.82
C LYS A 276 19.71 12.77 -7.96
N ALA A 277 20.39 13.21 -9.01
CA ALA A 277 21.84 13.08 -9.14
C ALA A 277 22.52 13.67 -7.89
N ILE A 278 22.66 12.86 -6.84
CA ILE A 278 23.45 13.15 -5.67
C ILE A 278 24.86 12.74 -6.09
N GLY A 279 25.62 13.75 -6.51
CA GLY A 279 27.06 13.66 -6.36
C GLY A 279 27.36 13.27 -4.92
N ASN A 280 27.95 12.09 -4.75
CA ASN A 280 28.74 11.65 -3.60
C ASN A 280 28.32 12.21 -2.23
N CYS A 281 27.36 11.57 -1.58
CA CYS A 281 27.13 11.56 -0.12
C CYS A 281 25.79 10.83 0.10
N LEU A 282 25.65 9.65 0.68
CA LEU A 282 26.28 9.11 1.88
C LEU A 282 26.17 7.58 1.84
N ILE A 283 27.30 6.89 1.74
CA ILE A 283 27.50 5.60 2.39
C ILE A 283 28.65 5.86 3.35
N ASP A 284 28.31 5.96 4.63
CA ASP A 284 29.12 5.56 5.79
C ASP A 284 28.18 5.43 6.99
#